data_AF-A0AAW4N178-F1
#
_entry.id   AF-A0AAW4N178-F1
#
_cell.length_a   1.000
_cell.length_b   1.000
_cell.length_c   1.000
_cell.angle_alpha   90.00
_cell.angle_beta   90.00
_cell.angle_gamma   90.00
#
_symmetry.space_group_name_H-M   'P 1'
#
loop_
_entity.id
_entity.type
_entity.pdbx_description
1 polymer ?
#
loop_
_entity_poly.entity_id
_entity_poly.type
_entity_poly.pdbx_seq_one_letter_code
_entity_poly.pdbx_strand_id
1 'polypeptide(L)'
;NNEFLPSHPEYSWIKEAYSKSVTQAVNNGQTAFKRFFNHKSAFPKFKKKGRSDVKMYFVRNNPKDCLCERHRIKIPSLGWVRVKEKGYIPTTKDGYVIKSGHVSIKADRYYVSVLVEIPDNRIASHSSKGIGIDLGLKDFAIVSNG
;
A
#
# COMPACT_ATOMS: atom_id res chain seq x y z
N ASN A 1 13.51 -7.65 20.87
CA ASN A 1 13.17 -9.08 20.66
C ASN A 1 14.25 -10.07 21.06
N ASN A 2 15.53 -9.69 21.15
CA ASN A 2 16.59 -10.62 21.55
C ASN A 2 16.52 -11.01 23.04
N GLU A 3 15.88 -10.19 23.89
CA GLU A 3 15.72 -10.47 25.32
C GLU A 3 14.32 -11.03 25.69
N PHE A 4 13.26 -10.55 25.03
CA PHE A 4 11.88 -10.98 25.34
C PHE A 4 11.54 -12.38 24.80
N LEU A 5 12.01 -12.74 23.61
CA LEU A 5 11.65 -14.01 22.96
C LEU A 5 12.28 -15.24 23.62
N PRO A 6 13.52 -15.23 24.13
CA PRO A 6 14.08 -16.37 24.85
C PRO A 6 13.26 -16.78 26.09
N SER A 7 12.64 -15.81 26.78
CA SER A 7 11.77 -16.07 27.94
C SER A 7 10.32 -16.37 27.57
N HIS A 8 9.92 -16.17 26.31
CA HIS A 8 8.55 -16.39 25.82
C HIS A 8 8.55 -17.09 24.45
N PRO A 9 8.93 -18.38 24.41
CA PRO A 9 9.06 -19.14 23.16
C PRO A 9 7.74 -19.26 22.37
N GLU A 10 6.59 -19.15 23.02
CA GLU A 10 5.26 -19.14 22.39
C GLU A 10 5.05 -17.97 21.41
N TYR A 11 5.85 -16.90 21.52
CA TYR A 11 5.82 -15.75 20.61
C TYR A 11 6.91 -15.80 19.53
N SER A 12 7.55 -16.95 19.30
CA SER A 12 8.60 -17.10 18.28
C SER A 12 8.14 -16.73 16.87
N TRP A 13 6.85 -16.90 16.58
CA TRP A 13 6.21 -16.50 15.31
C TRP A 13 6.39 -15.02 14.97
N ILE A 14 6.68 -14.15 15.95
CA ILE A 14 6.96 -12.73 15.70
C ILE A 14 8.19 -12.57 14.79
N LYS A 15 9.16 -13.49 14.82
CA LYS A 15 10.33 -13.46 13.94
C LYS A 15 10.00 -13.77 12.48
N GLU A 16 8.87 -14.43 12.22
CA GLU A 16 8.38 -14.71 10.86
C GLU A 16 7.75 -13.47 10.21
N ALA A 17 7.33 -12.50 11.03
CA ALA A 17 6.73 -11.27 10.53
C ALA A 17 7.76 -10.45 9.74
N TYR A 18 7.33 -9.94 8.57
CA TYR A 18 8.18 -9.11 7.74
C TYR A 18 8.65 -7.85 8.49
N SER A 19 9.96 -7.68 8.58
CA SER A 19 10.58 -6.62 9.40
C SER A 19 10.08 -5.21 9.06
N LYS A 20 9.85 -4.91 7.77
CA LYS A 20 9.32 -3.59 7.37
C LYS A 20 7.86 -3.38 7.74
N SER A 21 7.06 -4.45 7.86
CA SER A 21 5.70 -4.35 8.42
C SER A 21 5.75 -3.87 9.87
N VAL A 22 6.69 -4.40 10.65
CA VAL A 22 6.90 -4.03 12.06
C VAL A 22 7.34 -2.57 12.16
N THR A 23 8.34 -2.16 11.37
CA THR A 23 8.77 -0.75 11.32
C THR A 23 7.62 0.18 10.92
N GLN A 24 6.80 -0.20 9.94
CA GLN A 24 5.67 0.62 9.53
C GLN A 24 4.62 0.76 10.64
N ALA A 25 4.40 -0.28 11.45
CA ALA A 25 3.50 -0.19 12.61
C ALA A 25 4.00 0.84 13.64
N VAL A 26 5.32 0.89 13.88
CA VAL A 26 5.95 1.91 14.75
C VAL A 26 5.80 3.31 14.16
N ASN A 27 6.08 3.49 12.85
CA ASN A 27 5.91 4.78 12.15
C ASN A 27 4.46 5.30 12.21
N ASN A 28 3.49 4.40 12.08
CA ASN A 28 2.07 4.73 12.23
C ASN A 28 1.77 5.22 13.66
N GLY A 29 2.34 4.55 14.67
CA GLY A 29 2.24 4.97 16.06
C GLY A 29 2.84 6.36 16.29
N GLN A 30 4.06 6.60 15.84
CA GLN A 30 4.71 7.91 15.92
C GLN A 30 3.87 9.01 15.27
N THR A 31 3.30 8.74 14.08
CA THR A 31 2.45 9.70 13.38
C THR A 31 1.16 9.99 14.15
N ALA A 32 0.53 8.96 14.72
CA ALA A 32 -0.67 9.14 15.54
C ALA A 32 -0.40 9.98 16.79
N PHE A 33 0.70 9.71 17.51
CA PHE A 33 1.10 10.51 18.67
C PHE A 33 1.49 11.93 18.29
N LYS A 34 2.22 12.14 17.19
CA LYS A 34 2.53 13.50 16.68
C LYS A 34 1.25 14.29 16.40
N ARG A 35 0.21 13.67 15.84
CA ARG A 35 -1.09 14.32 15.62
C ARG A 35 -1.80 14.64 16.94
N PHE A 36 -1.76 13.73 17.91
CA PHE A 36 -2.34 13.94 19.24
C PHE A 36 -1.69 15.13 19.95
N PHE A 37 -0.36 15.19 20.01
CA PHE A 37 0.37 16.30 20.64
C PHE A 37 0.17 17.64 19.91
N ASN A 38 -0.06 17.61 18.60
CA ASN A 38 -0.43 18.81 17.83
C ASN A 38 -1.91 19.19 17.95
N HIS A 39 -2.66 18.56 18.86
CA HIS A 39 -4.11 18.77 19.06
C HIS A 39 -4.96 18.55 17.78
N LYS A 40 -4.49 17.70 16.85
CA LYS A 40 -5.19 17.37 15.58
C LYS A 40 -5.98 16.05 15.65
N SER A 41 -5.93 15.34 16.77
CA SER A 41 -6.66 14.10 17.01
C SER A 41 -6.76 13.79 18.50
N ALA A 42 -7.73 12.95 18.87
CA ALA A 42 -7.80 12.35 20.20
C ALA A 42 -6.64 11.39 20.48
N PHE A 43 -6.54 10.90 21.72
CA PHE A 43 -5.51 9.96 22.15
C PHE A 43 -5.49 8.69 21.25
N PRO A 44 -4.32 8.25 20.74
CA PRO A 44 -4.24 7.10 19.87
C PRO A 44 -4.72 5.80 20.53
N LYS A 45 -5.42 4.95 19.78
CA LYS A 45 -5.89 3.63 20.24
C LYS A 45 -5.27 2.53 19.39
N PHE A 46 -4.92 1.40 20.01
CA PHE A 46 -4.41 0.25 19.29
C PHE A 46 -5.45 -0.32 18.32
N LYS A 47 -5.01 -0.71 17.12
CA LYS A 47 -5.86 -1.40 16.15
C LYS A 47 -6.14 -2.82 16.62
N LYS A 48 -7.37 -3.31 16.40
CA LYS A 48 -7.78 -4.69 16.73
C LYS A 48 -8.18 -5.45 15.47
N LYS A 49 -7.68 -6.67 15.32
CA LYS A 49 -8.08 -7.58 14.23
C LYS A 49 -9.61 -7.77 14.24
N GLY A 50 -10.24 -7.69 13.08
CA GLY A 50 -11.69 -7.83 12.91
C GLY A 50 -12.53 -6.60 13.29
N ARG A 51 -11.95 -5.58 13.95
CA ARG A 51 -12.62 -4.29 14.22
C ARG A 51 -12.00 -3.12 13.45
N SER A 52 -10.70 -3.19 13.24
CA SER A 52 -9.92 -2.17 12.52
C SER A 52 -9.50 -2.71 11.16
N ASP A 53 -9.32 -1.81 10.20
CA ASP A 53 -8.72 -2.11 8.90
C ASP A 53 -7.19 -2.30 9.09
N VAL A 54 -6.82 -3.50 9.55
CA VAL A 54 -5.43 -3.94 9.75
C VAL A 54 -4.94 -4.59 8.46
N LYS A 55 -3.83 -4.08 7.93
CA LYS A 55 -3.22 -4.55 6.69
C LYS A 55 -1.75 -4.85 6.92
N MET A 56 -1.24 -5.89 6.28
CA MET A 56 0.19 -6.19 6.24
C MET A 56 0.83 -5.31 5.17
N TYR A 57 1.71 -4.41 5.58
CA TYR A 57 2.50 -3.58 4.66
C TYR A 57 3.66 -4.38 4.06
N PHE A 58 4.00 -4.13 2.80
CA PHE A 58 5.26 -4.60 2.24
C PHE A 58 5.86 -3.54 1.31
N VAL A 59 7.17 -3.59 1.13
CA VAL A 59 7.92 -2.60 0.36
C VAL A 59 9.02 -3.27 -0.44
N ARG A 60 9.33 -2.72 -1.61
CA ARG A 60 10.49 -3.11 -2.40
C ARG A 60 11.74 -2.50 -1.78
N ASN A 61 12.58 -3.33 -1.17
CA ASN A 61 13.92 -2.90 -0.71
C ASN A 61 15.01 -3.32 -1.70
N ASN A 62 14.83 -4.47 -2.37
CA ASN A 62 15.78 -5.01 -3.33
C ASN A 62 15.15 -5.10 -4.73
N PRO A 63 15.96 -5.13 -5.80
CA PRO A 63 15.45 -5.27 -7.17
C PRO A 63 14.60 -6.54 -7.42
N LYS A 64 14.84 -7.60 -6.63
CA LYS A 64 14.14 -8.89 -6.73
C LYS A 64 12.90 -8.99 -5.83
N ASP A 65 12.55 -7.92 -5.12
CA ASP A 65 11.34 -7.84 -4.29
C ASP A 65 10.18 -7.29 -5.12
N CYS A 66 8.95 -7.65 -4.73
CA CYS A 66 7.73 -7.11 -5.34
C CYS A 66 7.67 -7.32 -6.86
N LEU A 67 8.26 -8.41 -7.38
CA LEU A 67 8.16 -8.77 -8.78
C LEU A 67 6.71 -9.20 -9.09
N CYS A 68 6.21 -8.77 -10.24
CA CYS A 68 4.87 -9.14 -10.70
C CYS A 68 4.92 -9.78 -12.08
N GLU A 69 4.25 -10.92 -12.18
CA GLU A 69 3.95 -11.59 -13.43
C GLU A 69 2.44 -11.56 -13.67
N ARG A 70 2.00 -11.94 -14.88
CA ARG A 70 0.59 -11.94 -15.27
C ARG A 70 -0.35 -12.59 -14.25
N HIS A 71 0.07 -13.63 -13.54
CA HIS A 71 -0.80 -14.44 -12.68
C HIS A 71 -0.33 -14.56 -11.23
N ARG A 72 0.76 -13.88 -10.85
CA ARG A 72 1.33 -13.95 -9.50
C ARG A 72 2.17 -12.73 -9.16
N ILE A 73 2.22 -12.42 -7.87
CA ILE A 73 3.06 -11.36 -7.30
C ILE A 73 3.98 -11.95 -6.24
N LYS A 74 5.23 -11.51 -6.20
CA LYS A 74 6.21 -11.89 -5.20
C LYS A 74 6.17 -10.92 -4.02
N ILE A 75 5.55 -11.32 -2.92
CA ILE A 75 5.44 -10.49 -1.71
C ILE A 75 6.59 -10.87 -0.77
N PRO A 76 7.34 -9.90 -0.21
CA PRO A 76 8.32 -10.18 0.85
C PRO A 76 7.70 -11.02 1.97
N SER A 77 8.49 -11.93 2.55
CA SER A 77 8.09 -12.98 3.52
C SER A 77 7.07 -14.03 3.05
N LEU A 78 6.19 -13.74 2.08
CA LEU A 78 5.19 -14.70 1.58
C LEU A 78 5.61 -15.41 0.28
N GLY A 79 6.64 -14.92 -0.42
CA GLY A 79 7.09 -15.50 -1.68
C GLY A 79 6.10 -15.24 -2.83
N TRP A 80 6.01 -16.17 -3.77
CA TRP A 80 5.12 -16.06 -4.93
C TRP A 80 3.67 -16.39 -4.55
N VAL A 81 2.78 -15.40 -4.69
CA VAL A 81 1.36 -15.52 -4.40
C VAL A 81 0.58 -15.40 -5.71
N ARG A 82 -0.26 -16.41 -6.01
CA ARG A 82 -1.13 -16.41 -7.19
C ARG A 82 -2.25 -15.38 -7.03
N VAL A 83 -2.45 -14.54 -8.04
CA VAL A 83 -3.56 -13.57 -8.08
C VAL A 83 -4.74 -14.13 -8.87
N LYS A 84 -5.96 -13.81 -8.44
CA LYS A 84 -7.19 -14.20 -9.16
C LYS A 84 -7.34 -13.41 -10.46
N GLU A 85 -7.13 -12.11 -10.38
CA GLU A 85 -7.23 -11.17 -11.50
C GLU A 85 -5.91 -11.14 -12.27
N LYS A 86 -5.86 -11.90 -13.37
CA LYS A 86 -4.65 -12.03 -14.19
C LYS A 86 -4.44 -10.77 -15.03
N GLY A 87 -3.26 -10.16 -14.93
CA GLY A 87 -2.89 -8.96 -15.70
C GLY A 87 -3.44 -7.64 -15.17
N TYR A 88 -4.14 -7.63 -14.04
CA TYR A 88 -4.66 -6.40 -13.43
C TYR A 88 -3.54 -5.52 -12.87
N ILE A 89 -2.55 -6.14 -12.21
CA ILE A 89 -1.35 -5.44 -11.75
C ILE A 89 -0.35 -5.38 -12.91
N PRO A 90 0.20 -4.19 -13.26
CA PRO A 90 1.22 -4.06 -14.29
C PRO A 90 2.43 -4.95 -14.02
N THR A 91 2.95 -5.62 -15.06
CA THR A 91 4.01 -6.61 -14.86
C THR A 91 5.39 -5.96 -14.83
N THR A 92 6.31 -6.57 -14.08
CA THR A 92 7.70 -6.09 -14.04
C THR A 92 8.42 -6.26 -15.38
N LYS A 93 7.96 -7.20 -16.23
CA LYS A 93 8.49 -7.37 -17.59
C LYS A 93 8.19 -6.16 -18.48
N ASP A 94 7.06 -5.50 -18.25
CA ASP A 94 6.65 -4.32 -19.02
C ASP A 94 7.32 -3.02 -18.51
N GLY A 95 8.30 -3.14 -17.59
CA GLY A 95 9.07 -2.00 -17.07
C GLY A 95 8.46 -1.33 -15.83
N TYR A 96 7.30 -1.77 -15.36
CA TYR A 96 6.66 -1.19 -14.18
C TYR A 96 7.33 -1.62 -12.87
N VAL A 97 7.45 -0.68 -11.94
CA VAL A 97 8.09 -0.90 -10.64
C VAL A 97 7.06 -0.77 -9.52
N ILE A 98 6.78 -1.88 -8.83
CA ILE A 98 6.00 -1.86 -7.59
C ILE A 98 6.89 -1.33 -6.47
N LYS A 99 6.54 -0.17 -5.90
CA LYS A 99 7.27 0.45 -4.78
C LYS A 99 6.90 -0.21 -3.46
N SER A 100 5.61 -0.42 -3.23
CA SER A 100 5.08 -0.97 -1.98
C SER A 100 3.69 -1.55 -2.19
N GLY A 101 3.14 -2.15 -1.14
CA GLY A 101 1.77 -2.63 -1.17
C GLY A 101 1.26 -3.04 0.20
N HIS A 102 0.02 -3.50 0.21
CA HIS A 102 -0.67 -3.96 1.39
C HIS A 102 -1.42 -5.25 1.09
N VAL A 103 -1.40 -6.19 2.03
CA VAL A 103 -2.29 -7.35 2.06
C VAL A 103 -3.36 -7.09 3.11
N SER A 104 -4.63 -7.22 2.72
CA SER A 104 -5.78 -7.01 3.59
C SER A 104 -6.72 -8.22 3.52
N ILE A 105 -7.56 -8.38 4.55
CA ILE A 105 -8.60 -9.41 4.60
C ILE A 105 -9.96 -8.75 4.73
N LYS A 106 -10.91 -9.14 3.87
CA LYS A 106 -12.30 -8.68 3.92
C LYS A 106 -13.22 -9.83 3.51
N ALA A 107 -14.23 -10.12 4.33
CA ALA A 107 -15.18 -11.22 4.11
C ALA A 107 -14.47 -12.53 3.73
N ASP A 108 -13.51 -12.94 4.56
CA ASP A 108 -12.69 -14.15 4.42
C ASP A 108 -11.91 -14.28 3.09
N ARG A 109 -11.71 -13.15 2.39
CA ARG A 109 -10.90 -13.07 1.18
C ARG A 109 -9.70 -12.16 1.39
N TYR A 110 -8.57 -12.58 0.84
CA TYR A 110 -7.34 -11.79 0.83
C TYR A 110 -7.26 -10.92 -0.41
N TYR A 111 -6.90 -9.66 -0.22
CA TYR A 111 -6.73 -8.67 -1.28
C TYR A 111 -5.34 -8.06 -1.19
N VAL A 112 -4.73 -7.83 -2.34
CA VAL A 112 -3.43 -7.16 -2.47
C VAL A 112 -3.64 -5.84 -3.21
N SER A 113 -3.21 -4.74 -2.60
CA SER A 113 -3.12 -3.43 -3.25
C SER A 113 -1.65 -3.05 -3.39
N VAL A 114 -1.26 -2.50 -4.54
CA VAL A 114 0.14 -2.11 -4.80
C VAL A 114 0.23 -0.67 -5.25
N LEU A 115 1.33 -0.01 -4.87
CA LEU A 115 1.75 1.27 -5.38
C LEU A 115 2.75 1.03 -6.51
N VAL A 116 2.40 1.46 -7.72
CA VAL A 116 3.23 1.29 -8.92
C VAL A 116 3.77 2.65 -9.33
N GLU A 117 5.07 2.71 -9.59
CA GLU A 117 5.71 3.84 -10.26
C GLU A 117 5.44 3.73 -11.76
N ILE A 118 4.79 4.75 -12.30
CA ILE A 118 4.50 4.90 -13.72
C ILE A 118 5.35 6.09 -14.20
N PRO A 119 6.19 5.93 -15.23
CA PRO A 119 6.96 7.04 -15.77
C PRO A 119 6.02 8.10 -16.34
N ASP A 120 6.39 9.38 -16.19
CA ASP A 120 5.65 10.48 -16.79
C ASP A 120 5.67 10.32 -18.32
N ASN A 121 4.51 9.99 -18.89
CA ASN A 121 4.30 10.13 -20.32
C ASN A 121 4.39 11.62 -20.62
N ARG A 122 5.38 12.02 -21.43
CA ARG A 122 5.51 13.40 -21.95
C ARG A 122 4.13 13.85 -22.42
N ILE A 123 3.52 14.77 -21.68
CA ILE A 123 2.21 15.32 -22.00
C ILE A 123 2.32 15.88 -23.42
N ALA A 124 1.46 15.39 -24.32
CA ALA A 124 1.37 15.92 -25.68
C ALA A 124 1.15 17.43 -25.59
N SER A 125 2.03 18.18 -26.27
CA SER A 125 2.03 19.64 -26.49
C SER A 125 1.13 20.46 -25.55
N HIS A 126 1.72 21.23 -24.65
CA HIS A 126 1.00 22.27 -23.91
C HIS A 126 0.23 23.16 -24.89
N SER A 127 -1.08 22.95 -24.98
CA SER A 127 -1.98 23.94 -25.56
C SER A 127 -1.97 25.14 -24.62
N SER A 128 -1.56 26.31 -25.12
CA SER A 128 -1.66 27.57 -24.37
C SER A 128 -3.11 28.05 -24.18
N LYS A 129 -4.09 27.35 -24.75
CA LYS A 129 -5.52 27.65 -24.56
C LYS A 129 -5.99 27.10 -23.22
N GLY A 130 -6.55 27.97 -22.38
CA GLY A 130 -7.22 27.58 -21.15
C GLY A 130 -8.45 26.72 -21.43
N ILE A 131 -8.71 25.77 -20.54
CA ILE A 131 -9.93 24.94 -20.56
C ILE A 131 -10.63 25.17 -19.22
N GLY A 132 -11.87 25.63 -19.27
CA GLY A 132 -12.77 25.71 -18.12
C GLY A 132 -13.41 24.35 -17.86
N ILE A 133 -13.41 23.91 -16.60
CA ILE A 133 -14.07 22.67 -16.16
C ILE A 133 -15.04 23.06 -15.06
N ASP A 134 -16.34 22.87 -15.29
CA ASP A 134 -17.40 23.06 -14.29
C ASP A 134 -17.95 21.70 -13.85
N LEU A 135 -18.15 21.51 -12.55
CA LEU A 135 -18.60 20.24 -11.98
C LEU A 135 -20.03 20.39 -11.47
N GLY A 136 -20.98 19.66 -12.07
CA GLY A 136 -22.40 19.79 -11.80
C GLY A 136 -23.04 18.53 -11.20
N LEU A 137 -24.26 18.69 -10.69
CA LEU A 137 -25.09 17.59 -10.21
C LEU A 137 -25.85 16.88 -11.35
N LYS A 138 -26.22 17.63 -12.40
CA LYS A 138 -26.85 17.08 -13.61
C LYS A 138 -25.80 16.43 -14.51
N ASP A 139 -24.71 17.15 -14.73
CA ASP A 139 -23.57 16.73 -15.53
C ASP A 139 -22.33 16.74 -14.64
N PHE A 140 -21.66 15.60 -14.50
CA PHE A 140 -20.51 15.45 -13.58
C PHE A 140 -19.40 16.45 -13.88
N ALA A 141 -19.10 16.68 -15.16
CA ALA A 141 -18.16 17.68 -15.61
C ALA A 141 -18.57 18.24 -16.98
N ILE A 142 -18.61 19.57 -17.10
CA ILE A 142 -18.81 20.32 -18.33
C ILE A 142 -17.49 21.00 -18.67
N VAL A 143 -17.03 20.87 -19.91
CA VAL A 143 -15.76 21.42 -20.38
C VAL A 143 -16.02 22.50 -21.42
N SER A 144 -15.41 23.68 -21.24
CA SER A 144 -15.47 24.81 -22.18
C SER A 144 -14.07 25.28 -22.54
N ASN A 145 -13.85 25.65 -23.80
CA ASN A 145 -12.61 26.21 -24.33
C ASN A 145 -12.68 27.72 -24.56
N GLY A 146 -13.71 28.39 -24.03
CA GLY A 146 -14.04 29.79 -24.32
C GLY A 146 -15.19 29.90 -25.30
#